data_AF-A0A1A2Z0X9-F1
#
_entry.id   AF-A0A1A2Z0X9-F1
#
_cell.length_a   1.000
_cell.length_b   1.000
_cell.length_c   1.000
_cell.angle_alpha   90.00
_cell.angle_beta   90.00
_cell.angle_gamma   90.00
#
_symmetry.space_group_name_H-M   'P 1'
#
loop_
_entity.id
_entity.type
_entity.pdbx_description
1 polymer ?
#
loop_
_entity_poly.entity_id
_entity_poly.type
_entity_poly.pdbx_seq_one_letter_code
_entity_poly.pdbx_strand_id
1 'polypeptide(L)'
;DMFYNLGIAGRAMRRIGAVEFATTIAPGLRDVLLTGKIKESVIRMNKGTKNPVYDAIVVDAPPTGRIARFLDVTKAVSDLARGGPVHSQADGVVRLLHSDQTAIHLVTLLEALPMQETMEAIDELQELQLPIGSVIVNRNIAAYLQPDDLAKAAEGDIDADAVRAGLATAGINLSDDDFAGLLTETIQHATRITARAAAAEQLDELQVPRLELPTIADGVDLGSLYELSEILAQQGVR
;
A
#
# COMPACT_ATOMS: atom_id res chain seq x y z
N ASP A 1 -15.47 10.60 30.55
CA ASP A 1 -14.57 10.16 31.64
C ASP A 1 -13.12 10.04 31.22
N MET A 2 -12.80 9.58 30.01
CA MET A 2 -11.41 9.44 29.54
C MET A 2 -10.64 10.79 29.51
N PHE A 3 -9.54 10.87 30.26
CA PHE A 3 -8.50 11.92 30.31
C PHE A 3 -8.77 13.21 31.10
N TYR A 4 -9.81 14.00 30.79
CA TYR A 4 -10.04 15.30 31.46
C TYR A 4 -11.42 15.44 32.12
N ASN A 5 -12.22 14.38 32.12
CA ASN A 5 -13.61 14.41 32.57
C ASN A 5 -14.46 15.55 31.93
N LEU A 6 -14.10 15.97 30.71
CA LEU A 6 -14.72 17.08 29.97
C LEU A 6 -15.90 16.63 29.10
N GLY A 7 -16.58 15.53 29.41
CA GLY A 7 -17.63 14.96 28.54
C GLY A 7 -18.79 15.92 28.24
N ILE A 8 -19.07 16.86 29.15
CA ILE A 8 -20.07 17.92 28.94
C ILE A 8 -19.50 19.03 28.03
N ALA A 9 -18.27 19.48 28.29
CA ALA A 9 -17.60 20.50 27.49
C ALA A 9 -17.32 20.03 26.04
N GLY A 10 -16.93 18.78 25.82
CA GLY A 10 -16.73 18.21 24.49
C GLY A 10 -18.03 18.14 23.68
N ARG A 11 -19.16 17.82 24.32
CA ARG A 11 -20.49 17.86 23.68
C ARG A 11 -20.92 19.29 23.35
N ALA A 12 -20.58 20.27 24.18
CA ALA A 12 -20.83 21.69 23.90
C ALA A 12 -19.94 22.21 22.75
N MET A 13 -18.65 21.88 22.76
CA MET A 13 -17.69 22.24 21.70
C MET A 13 -18.06 21.67 20.33
N ARG A 14 -18.61 20.45 20.28
CA ARG A 14 -19.11 19.84 19.03
C ARG A 14 -20.26 20.64 18.41
N ARG A 15 -21.14 21.25 19.21
CA ARG A 15 -22.29 22.04 18.70
C ARG A 15 -21.88 23.37 18.07
N ILE A 16 -20.70 23.88 18.41
CA ILE A 16 -20.19 25.18 17.94
C ILE A 16 -19.01 25.05 16.96
N GLY A 17 -18.71 23.85 16.46
CA GLY A 17 -17.59 23.61 15.53
C GLY A 17 -16.20 23.71 16.16
N ALA A 18 -16.09 23.88 17.48
CA ALA A 18 -14.81 24.09 18.17
C ALA A 18 -13.90 22.85 18.18
N VAL A 19 -14.46 21.65 17.99
CA VAL A 19 -13.66 20.41 17.85
C VAL A 19 -12.89 20.42 16.53
N GLU A 20 -13.55 20.78 15.43
CA GLU A 20 -12.93 20.91 14.10
C GLU A 20 -11.89 22.04 14.11
N PHE A 21 -12.19 23.16 14.77
CA PHE A 21 -11.25 24.27 14.97
C PHE A 21 -10.00 23.86 15.77
N ALA A 22 -10.16 23.12 16.87
CA ALA A 22 -9.03 22.64 17.68
C ALA A 22 -8.13 21.66 16.91
N THR A 23 -8.71 20.75 16.12
CA THR A 23 -7.93 19.84 15.25
C THR A 23 -7.30 20.56 14.05
N THR A 24 -7.86 21.70 13.62
CA THR A 24 -7.31 22.52 12.54
C THR A 24 -6.11 23.35 13.01
N ILE A 25 -6.14 23.87 14.25
CA ILE A 25 -5.07 24.69 14.82
C ILE A 25 -3.90 23.85 15.35
N ALA A 26 -4.17 22.62 15.77
CA ALA A 26 -3.14 21.67 16.20
C ALA A 26 -3.12 20.45 15.27
N PRO A 27 -2.41 20.53 14.11
CA PRO A 27 -2.39 19.45 13.13
C PRO A 27 -2.00 18.08 13.72
N GLY A 28 -1.08 18.08 14.71
CA GLY A 28 -0.65 16.86 15.37
C GLY A 28 -1.69 16.22 16.31
N LEU A 29 -2.70 16.97 16.75
CA LEU A 29 -3.74 16.42 17.64
C LEU A 29 -4.58 15.35 16.94
N ARG A 30 -4.85 15.53 15.64
CA ARG A 30 -5.58 14.54 14.85
C ARG A 30 -4.83 13.21 14.81
N ASP A 31 -3.54 13.26 14.52
CA ASP A 31 -2.71 12.06 14.36
C ASP A 31 -2.52 11.34 15.70
N VAL A 32 -2.38 12.08 16.81
CA VAL A 32 -2.38 11.52 18.17
C VAL A 32 -3.68 10.80 18.51
N LEU A 33 -4.83 11.37 18.16
CA LEU A 33 -6.13 10.75 18.43
C LEU A 33 -6.31 9.46 17.60
N LEU A 34 -5.89 9.48 16.33
CA LEU A 34 -5.97 8.32 15.44
C LEU A 34 -5.06 7.20 15.91
N THR A 35 -3.77 7.48 16.15
CA THR A 35 -2.80 6.49 16.63
C THR A 35 -3.16 5.96 18.03
N GLY A 36 -3.68 6.83 18.91
CA GLY A 36 -4.21 6.42 20.21
C GLY A 36 -5.40 5.47 20.10
N LYS A 37 -6.29 5.68 19.12
CA LYS A 37 -7.42 4.78 18.87
C LYS A 37 -7.01 3.44 18.24
N ILE A 38 -6.00 3.45 17.37
CA ILE A 38 -5.38 2.24 16.82
C ILE A 38 -4.82 1.40 17.97
N LYS A 39 -3.96 1.98 18.81
CA LYS A 39 -3.40 1.30 19.99
C LYS A 39 -4.49 0.73 20.91
N GLU A 40 -5.52 1.52 21.23
CA GLU A 40 -6.61 1.03 22.09
C GLU A 40 -7.31 -0.20 21.49
N SER A 41 -7.51 -0.23 20.17
CA SER A 41 -8.10 -1.39 19.49
C SER A 41 -7.17 -2.61 19.52
N VAL A 42 -5.87 -2.40 19.34
CA VAL A 42 -4.84 -3.46 19.38
C VAL A 42 -4.76 -4.11 20.76
N ILE A 43 -4.77 -3.32 21.85
CA ILE A 43 -4.60 -3.84 23.22
C ILE A 43 -5.93 -4.22 23.88
N ARG A 44 -7.06 -4.13 23.16
CA ARG A 44 -8.38 -4.39 23.74
C ARG A 44 -8.52 -5.88 24.05
N MET A 45 -8.90 -6.19 25.29
CA MET A 45 -9.13 -7.55 25.76
C MET A 45 -10.63 -7.85 25.91
N ASN A 46 -11.01 -9.10 25.66
CA ASN A 46 -12.37 -9.59 25.86
C ASN A 46 -12.76 -9.54 27.35
N LYS A 47 -14.02 -9.22 27.64
CA LYS A 47 -14.49 -9.18 29.04
C LYS A 47 -14.53 -10.59 29.62
N GLY A 48 -13.85 -10.80 30.73
CA GLY A 48 -13.84 -12.10 31.43
C GLY A 48 -12.82 -13.10 30.91
N THR A 49 -12.09 -12.80 29.83
CA THR A 49 -10.93 -13.57 29.38
C THR A 49 -9.70 -12.65 29.29
N LYS A 50 -8.50 -13.22 29.14
CA LYS A 50 -7.26 -12.44 28.89
C LYS A 50 -6.88 -12.43 27.40
N ASN A 51 -7.83 -12.73 26.52
CA ASN A 51 -7.58 -12.82 25.08
C ASN A 51 -7.88 -11.47 24.40
N PRO A 52 -7.11 -11.10 23.35
CA PRO A 52 -7.42 -9.95 22.51
C PRO A 52 -8.84 -10.04 21.94
N VAL A 53 -9.46 -8.87 21.68
CA VAL A 53 -10.76 -8.79 20.99
C VAL A 53 -10.61 -9.07 19.49
N TYR A 54 -9.50 -8.65 18.90
CA TYR A 54 -9.17 -8.85 17.48
C TYR A 54 -7.86 -9.59 17.38
N ASP A 55 -7.77 -10.53 16.43
CA ASP A 55 -6.54 -11.27 16.14
C ASP A 55 -5.52 -10.38 15.41
N ALA A 56 -6.00 -9.49 14.55
CA ALA A 56 -5.19 -8.50 13.83
C ALA A 56 -6.00 -7.21 13.59
N ILE A 57 -5.28 -6.11 13.37
CA ILE A 57 -5.85 -4.80 12.99
C ILE A 57 -5.14 -4.34 11.72
N VAL A 58 -5.88 -4.21 10.62
CA VAL A 58 -5.40 -3.63 9.37
C VAL A 58 -5.90 -2.18 9.29
N VAL A 59 -4.99 -1.25 9.00
CA VAL A 59 -5.30 0.18 8.90
C VAL A 59 -5.05 0.64 7.48
N ASP A 60 -6.09 1.14 6.82
CA ASP A 60 -5.94 1.95 5.61
C ASP A 60 -5.32 3.30 6.04
N ALA A 61 -4.02 3.40 5.85
CA ALA A 61 -3.18 4.44 6.42
C ALA A 61 -3.05 5.65 5.48
N PRO A 62 -2.55 6.81 5.97
CA PRO A 62 -2.18 7.92 5.10
C PRO A 62 -1.19 7.50 3.98
N PRO A 63 -1.14 8.23 2.85
CA PRO A 63 -0.24 7.91 1.75
C PRO A 63 1.24 8.05 2.14
N THR A 64 2.13 7.50 1.31
CA THR A 64 3.60 7.55 1.39
C THR A 64 4.14 8.91 1.85
N GLY A 65 3.76 10.00 1.17
CA GLY A 65 4.21 11.36 1.54
C GLY A 65 3.71 11.90 2.89
N ARG A 66 2.93 11.13 3.65
CA ARG A 66 2.46 11.50 5.00
C ARG A 66 2.69 10.43 6.06
N ILE A 67 3.08 9.21 5.69
CA ILE A 67 3.08 8.08 6.63
C ILE A 67 4.13 8.24 7.74
N ALA A 68 5.35 8.64 7.40
CA ALA A 68 6.43 8.83 8.37
C ALA A 68 6.04 9.89 9.41
N ARG A 69 5.59 11.07 8.96
CA ARG A 69 5.11 12.14 9.83
C ARG A 69 3.91 11.70 10.67
N PHE A 70 2.94 10.99 10.10
CA PHE A 70 1.76 10.52 10.83
C PHE A 70 2.15 9.65 12.05
N LEU A 71 3.17 8.79 11.87
CA LEU A 71 3.65 7.91 12.92
C LEU A 71 4.60 8.64 13.90
N ASP A 72 5.40 9.59 13.42
CA ASP A 72 6.36 10.37 14.22
C ASP A 72 5.72 11.44 15.11
N VAL A 73 4.55 11.99 14.75
CA VAL A 73 3.83 12.98 15.57
C VAL A 73 3.60 12.51 17.02
N THR A 74 3.49 11.20 17.22
CA THR A 74 3.39 10.61 18.56
C THR A 74 4.65 10.87 19.40
N LYS A 75 5.83 10.79 18.80
CA LYS A 75 7.12 11.08 19.45
C LYS A 75 7.21 12.56 19.81
N ALA A 76 6.88 13.45 18.86
CA ALA A 76 6.86 14.88 19.10
C ALA A 76 5.90 15.29 20.23
N VAL A 77 4.75 14.62 20.36
CA VAL A 77 3.78 14.89 21.44
C VAL A 77 4.19 14.27 22.77
N SER A 78 4.86 13.11 22.75
CA SER A 78 5.52 12.54 23.93
C SER A 78 6.54 13.53 24.51
N ASP A 79 7.35 14.15 23.64
CA ASP A 79 8.41 15.10 24.04
C ASP A 79 7.86 16.45 24.51
N LEU A 80 6.70 16.88 23.98
CA LEU A 80 6.08 18.16 24.33
C LEU A 80 5.33 18.11 25.67
N ALA A 81 4.75 16.97 26.04
CA ALA A 81 3.99 16.82 27.28
C ALA A 81 4.93 16.54 28.46
N ARG A 82 5.13 17.54 29.35
CA ARG A 82 5.86 17.38 30.62
C ARG A 82 5.03 16.57 31.62
N GLY A 83 4.89 15.26 31.37
CA GLY A 83 4.19 14.30 32.23
C GLY A 83 2.66 14.30 32.10
N GLY A 84 2.01 13.39 32.83
CA GLY A 84 0.56 13.23 32.85
C GLY A 84 0.02 12.17 31.88
N PRO A 85 -1.32 11.96 31.85
CA PRO A 85 -1.94 10.84 31.12
C PRO A 85 -1.72 10.84 29.60
N VAL A 86 -1.50 12.01 29.00
CA VAL A 86 -1.23 12.13 27.56
C VAL A 86 0.16 11.60 27.22
N HIS A 87 1.16 11.95 28.03
CA HIS A 87 2.54 11.49 27.86
C HIS A 87 2.63 9.95 27.96
N SER A 88 2.02 9.33 28.98
CA SER A 88 2.04 7.86 29.13
C SER A 88 1.29 7.13 28.01
N GLN A 89 0.25 7.74 27.44
CA GLN A 89 -0.44 7.19 26.28
C GLN A 89 0.42 7.24 25.03
N ALA A 90 1.04 8.40 24.75
CA ALA A 90 1.95 8.60 23.63
C ALA A 90 3.15 7.64 23.70
N ASP A 91 3.79 7.50 24.86
CA ASP A 91 4.87 6.54 25.10
C ASP A 91 4.45 5.08 24.79
N GLY A 92 3.24 4.70 25.20
CA GLY A 92 2.72 3.38 24.85
C GLY A 92 2.35 3.20 23.37
N VAL A 93 2.05 4.27 22.63
CA VAL A 93 1.85 4.20 21.17
C VAL A 93 3.22 4.02 20.50
N VAL A 94 4.23 4.81 20.89
CA VAL A 94 5.60 4.70 20.38
C VAL A 94 6.13 3.28 20.56
N ARG A 95 5.99 2.70 21.77
CA ARG A 95 6.40 1.31 22.02
C ARG A 95 5.72 0.29 21.11
N LEU A 96 4.42 0.44 20.85
CA LEU A 96 3.69 -0.47 19.97
C LEU A 96 4.20 -0.36 18.52
N LEU A 97 4.34 0.87 18.02
CA LEU A 97 4.76 1.13 16.64
C LEU A 97 6.20 0.63 16.36
N HIS A 98 7.09 0.65 17.35
CA HIS A 98 8.48 0.19 17.21
C HIS A 98 8.69 -1.28 17.66
N SER A 99 7.61 -2.04 17.88
CA SER A 99 7.69 -3.45 18.28
C SER A 99 7.48 -4.40 17.11
N ASP A 100 7.77 -5.68 17.33
CA ASP A 100 7.46 -6.79 16.42
C ASP A 100 5.96 -7.04 16.24
N GLN A 101 5.09 -6.31 16.97
CA GLN A 101 3.64 -6.35 16.82
C GLN A 101 3.12 -5.43 15.71
N THR A 102 3.99 -4.63 15.09
CA THR A 102 3.63 -3.70 14.01
C THR A 102 4.41 -4.04 12.75
N ALA A 103 3.77 -3.89 11.58
CA ALA A 103 4.44 -3.94 10.28
C ALA A 103 3.79 -2.91 9.35
N ILE A 104 4.61 -2.23 8.55
CA ILE A 104 4.16 -1.24 7.57
C ILE A 104 4.31 -1.84 6.17
N HIS A 105 3.19 -2.02 5.47
CA HIS A 105 3.18 -2.47 4.08
C HIS A 105 3.02 -1.28 3.14
N LEU A 106 3.85 -1.20 2.10
CA LEU A 106 3.80 -0.12 1.12
C LEU A 106 3.25 -0.64 -0.20
N VAL A 107 2.14 -0.07 -0.66
CA VAL A 107 1.55 -0.42 -1.95
C VAL A 107 2.14 0.49 -3.02
N THR A 108 2.57 -0.09 -4.14
CA THR A 108 3.12 0.65 -5.27
C THR A 108 2.58 0.15 -6.60
N LEU A 109 2.74 0.96 -7.64
CA LEU A 109 2.54 0.58 -9.03
C LEU A 109 3.90 0.60 -9.73
N LEU A 110 4.09 -0.22 -10.76
CA LEU A 110 5.29 -0.16 -11.62
C LEU A 110 5.22 1.06 -12.55
N GLU A 111 5.28 2.23 -11.94
CA GLU A 111 5.27 3.57 -12.52
C GLU A 111 6.31 4.42 -11.78
N ALA A 112 6.94 5.37 -12.47
CA ALA A 112 8.09 6.09 -11.94
C ALA A 112 7.82 6.81 -10.60
N LEU A 113 6.70 7.53 -10.48
CA LEU A 113 6.40 8.32 -9.29
C LEU A 113 5.99 7.45 -8.08
N PRO A 114 5.03 6.50 -8.17
CA PRO A 114 4.73 5.61 -7.05
C PRO A 114 5.94 4.81 -6.55
N MET A 115 6.82 4.41 -7.46
CA MET A 115 8.09 3.75 -7.15
C MET A 115 9.00 4.65 -6.32
N GLN A 116 9.25 5.87 -6.80
CA GLN A 116 10.07 6.84 -6.10
C GLN A 116 9.51 7.16 -4.70
N GLU A 117 8.22 7.44 -4.59
CA GLU A 117 7.57 7.72 -3.29
C GLU A 117 7.65 6.52 -2.33
N THR A 118 7.64 5.29 -2.86
CA THR A 118 7.77 4.08 -2.04
C THR A 118 9.19 3.93 -1.49
N MET A 119 10.22 4.18 -2.30
CA MET A 119 11.62 4.15 -1.87
C MET A 119 11.90 5.23 -0.82
N GLU A 120 11.48 6.48 -1.08
CA GLU A 120 11.63 7.58 -0.13
C GLU A 120 10.93 7.29 1.20
N ALA A 121 9.70 6.75 1.16
CA ALA A 121 8.98 6.37 2.37
C ALA A 121 9.66 5.22 3.13
N ILE A 122 10.27 4.25 2.44
CA ILE A 122 11.05 3.18 3.08
C ILE A 122 12.23 3.77 3.83
N ASP A 123 12.99 4.66 3.20
CA ASP A 123 14.16 5.30 3.82
C ASP A 123 13.74 6.11 5.06
N GLU A 124 12.72 6.95 4.96
CA GLU A 124 12.20 7.73 6.10
C GLU A 124 11.73 6.82 7.26
N LEU A 125 11.03 5.72 6.96
CA LEU A 125 10.55 4.79 7.97
C LEU A 125 11.70 4.03 8.64
N GLN A 126 12.75 3.67 7.89
CA GLN A 126 13.95 3.04 8.44
C GLN A 126 14.73 3.99 9.34
N GLU A 127 14.87 5.26 8.95
CA GLU A 127 15.50 6.30 9.80
C GLU A 127 14.76 6.47 11.13
N LEU A 128 13.43 6.35 11.10
CA LEU A 128 12.57 6.35 12.29
C LEU A 128 12.56 5.01 13.05
N GLN A 129 13.25 3.98 12.55
CA GLN A 129 13.29 2.64 13.14
C GLN A 129 11.90 1.99 13.24
N LEU A 130 11.04 2.26 12.25
CA LEU A 130 9.72 1.65 12.15
C LEU A 130 9.79 0.34 11.35
N PRO A 131 9.09 -0.72 11.77
CA PRO A 131 9.17 -2.03 11.15
C PRO A 131 8.46 -2.05 9.79
N ILE A 132 9.23 -2.34 8.73
CA ILE A 132 8.70 -2.50 7.37
C ILE A 132 8.32 -3.97 7.16
N GLY A 133 7.12 -4.19 6.64
CA GLY A 133 6.56 -5.50 6.36
C GLY A 133 6.84 -5.98 4.94
N SER A 134 6.16 -5.40 3.96
CA SER A 134 6.28 -5.81 2.55
C SER A 134 5.99 -4.65 1.60
N VAL A 135 6.59 -4.71 0.42
CA VAL A 135 6.15 -3.91 -0.73
C VAL A 135 5.12 -4.73 -1.52
N ILE A 136 3.97 -4.14 -1.80
CA ILE A 136 2.89 -4.78 -2.55
C ILE A 136 2.79 -4.09 -3.91
N VAL A 137 3.26 -4.77 -4.95
CA VAL A 137 3.17 -4.31 -6.34
C VAL A 137 1.77 -4.61 -6.85
N ASN A 138 0.94 -3.57 -6.93
CA ASN A 138 -0.45 -3.70 -7.30
C ASN A 138 -0.65 -3.53 -8.82
N ARG A 139 -1.78 -4.04 -9.32
CA ARG A 139 -2.19 -3.94 -10.73
C ARG A 139 -1.09 -4.43 -11.68
N ASN A 140 -0.55 -5.61 -11.39
CA ASN A 140 0.35 -6.27 -12.31
C ASN A 140 -0.42 -6.71 -13.57
N ILE A 141 0.27 -6.75 -14.71
CA ILE A 141 -0.29 -7.14 -16.00
C ILE A 141 0.52 -8.31 -16.54
N ALA A 142 -0.15 -9.29 -17.14
CA ALA A 142 0.52 -10.46 -17.67
C ALA A 142 1.40 -10.09 -18.87
N ALA A 143 2.59 -10.70 -18.94
CA ALA A 143 3.53 -10.48 -20.04
C ALA A 143 3.02 -11.08 -21.36
N TYR A 144 2.30 -12.22 -21.30
CA TYR A 144 1.78 -13.02 -22.43
C TYR A 144 2.81 -13.54 -23.45
N LEU A 145 3.99 -12.91 -23.56
CA LEU A 145 5.12 -13.33 -24.38
C LEU A 145 6.20 -14.01 -23.52
N GLN A 146 6.95 -14.93 -24.15
CA GLN A 146 8.17 -15.49 -23.54
C GLN A 146 9.26 -14.41 -23.48
N PRO A 147 10.25 -14.51 -22.56
CA PRO A 147 11.26 -13.47 -22.38
C PRO A 147 12.01 -13.07 -23.66
N ASP A 148 12.42 -14.04 -24.48
CA ASP A 148 13.16 -13.77 -25.73
C ASP A 148 12.27 -13.07 -26.77
N ASP A 149 11.01 -13.47 -26.89
CA ASP A 149 10.05 -12.86 -27.82
C ASP A 149 9.64 -11.46 -27.36
N LEU A 150 9.51 -11.26 -26.05
CA LEU A 150 9.22 -9.97 -25.44
C LEU A 150 10.33 -8.95 -25.74
N ALA A 151 11.59 -9.35 -25.58
CA ALA A 151 12.75 -8.49 -25.84
C ALA A 151 12.80 -8.05 -27.31
N LYS A 152 12.61 -8.98 -28.25
CA LYS A 152 12.56 -8.68 -29.69
C LYS A 152 11.37 -7.78 -30.03
N ALA A 153 10.18 -8.11 -29.55
CA ALA A 153 8.97 -7.34 -29.82
C ALA A 153 9.07 -5.90 -29.28
N ALA A 154 9.76 -5.67 -28.15
CA ALA A 154 10.01 -4.33 -27.62
C ALA A 154 10.92 -3.47 -28.53
N GLU A 155 11.78 -4.10 -29.33
CA GLU A 155 12.61 -3.44 -30.36
C GLU A 155 11.90 -3.33 -31.72
N GLY A 156 10.66 -3.82 -31.83
CA GLY A 156 9.89 -3.86 -33.07
C GLY A 156 10.21 -5.06 -33.97
N ASP A 157 10.98 -6.04 -33.48
CA ASP A 157 11.30 -7.28 -34.18
C ASP A 157 10.26 -8.35 -33.84
N ILE A 158 9.35 -8.62 -34.78
CA ILE A 158 8.37 -9.71 -34.69
C ILE A 158 8.44 -10.51 -35.99
N ASP A 159 8.54 -11.84 -35.86
CA ASP A 159 8.45 -12.76 -36.98
C ASP A 159 7.01 -12.80 -37.54
N ALA A 160 6.73 -11.87 -38.45
CA ALA A 160 5.43 -11.71 -39.09
C ALA A 160 4.99 -12.97 -39.84
N ASP A 161 5.92 -13.72 -40.45
CA ASP A 161 5.60 -14.94 -41.19
C ASP A 161 5.15 -16.04 -40.22
N ALA A 162 5.83 -16.19 -39.08
CA ALA A 162 5.42 -17.13 -38.04
C ALA A 162 4.04 -16.77 -37.44
N VAL A 163 3.79 -15.49 -37.15
CA VAL A 163 2.48 -15.05 -36.62
C VAL A 163 1.37 -15.31 -37.65
N ARG A 164 1.60 -15.00 -38.93
CA ARG A 164 0.62 -15.22 -40.00
C ARG A 164 0.33 -16.71 -40.21
N ALA A 165 1.35 -17.57 -40.15
CA ALA A 165 1.17 -19.02 -40.20
C ALA A 165 0.37 -19.56 -38.99
N GLY A 166 0.60 -19.00 -37.81
CA GLY A 166 -0.17 -19.31 -36.59
C GLY A 166 -1.65 -18.93 -36.72
N LEU A 167 -1.95 -17.71 -37.18
CA LEU A 167 -3.32 -17.26 -37.43
C LEU A 167 -4.05 -18.13 -38.45
N ALA A 168 -3.38 -18.49 -39.55
CA ALA A 168 -3.93 -19.37 -40.57
C ALA A 168 -4.26 -20.77 -40.00
N THR A 169 -3.41 -21.30 -39.12
CA THR A 169 -3.65 -22.57 -38.42
C THR A 169 -4.86 -22.48 -37.48
N ALA A 170 -5.08 -21.32 -36.86
CA ALA A 170 -6.26 -21.03 -36.05
C ALA A 170 -7.52 -20.71 -36.88
N GLY A 171 -7.43 -20.69 -38.22
CA GLY A 171 -8.52 -20.35 -39.12
C GLY A 171 -8.88 -18.86 -39.16
N ILE A 172 -7.96 -17.99 -38.75
CA ILE A 172 -8.14 -16.53 -38.73
C ILE A 172 -7.36 -15.92 -39.89
N ASN A 173 -8.06 -15.20 -40.77
CA ASN A 173 -7.46 -14.44 -41.85
C ASN A 173 -7.72 -12.94 -41.62
N LEU A 174 -6.65 -12.15 -41.57
CA LEU A 174 -6.71 -10.70 -41.42
C LEU A 174 -6.35 -10.00 -42.73
N SER A 175 -6.89 -8.80 -42.92
CA SER A 175 -6.39 -7.89 -43.95
C SER A 175 -4.95 -7.46 -43.61
N ASP A 176 -4.19 -6.95 -44.59
CA ASP A 176 -2.82 -6.49 -44.31
C ASP A 176 -2.79 -5.30 -43.34
N ASP A 177 -3.80 -4.44 -43.38
CA ASP A 177 -3.95 -3.31 -42.44
C ASP A 177 -4.23 -3.80 -41.02
N ASP A 178 -5.16 -4.75 -40.84
CA ASP A 178 -5.46 -5.32 -39.51
C ASP A 178 -4.27 -6.12 -38.96
N PHE A 179 -3.56 -6.83 -39.83
CA PHE A 179 -2.38 -7.59 -39.44
C PHE A 179 -1.24 -6.68 -39.00
N ALA A 180 -0.99 -5.57 -39.71
CA ALA A 180 -0.03 -4.55 -39.28
C ALA A 180 -0.44 -3.91 -37.94
N GLY A 181 -1.74 -3.70 -37.73
CA GLY A 181 -2.32 -3.27 -36.46
C GLY A 181 -1.98 -4.23 -35.31
N LEU A 182 -2.25 -5.53 -35.49
CA LEU A 182 -1.97 -6.58 -34.51
C LEU A 182 -0.48 -6.65 -34.11
N LEU A 183 0.42 -6.54 -35.09
CA LEU A 183 1.86 -6.50 -34.81
C LEU A 183 2.22 -5.26 -33.98
N THR A 184 1.66 -4.10 -34.34
CA THR A 184 1.87 -2.85 -33.60
C THR A 184 1.36 -2.93 -32.16
N GLU A 185 0.19 -3.52 -31.94
CA GLU A 185 -0.35 -3.75 -30.58
C GLU A 185 0.60 -4.60 -29.73
N THR A 186 1.19 -5.64 -30.33
CA THR A 186 2.15 -6.52 -29.67
C THR A 186 3.44 -5.78 -29.31
N ILE A 187 3.96 -4.94 -30.21
CA ILE A 187 5.14 -4.09 -29.97
C ILE A 187 4.88 -3.11 -28.82
N GLN A 188 3.71 -2.46 -28.82
CA GLN A 188 3.32 -1.51 -27.78
C GLN A 188 3.19 -2.19 -26.41
N HIS A 189 2.60 -3.39 -26.36
CA HIS A 189 2.53 -4.21 -25.16
C HIS A 189 3.92 -4.60 -24.66
N ALA A 190 4.79 -5.11 -25.54
CA ALA A 190 6.14 -5.51 -25.18
C ALA A 190 7.00 -4.33 -24.66
N THR A 191 6.89 -3.17 -25.30
CA THR A 191 7.52 -1.93 -24.85
C THR A 191 7.05 -1.56 -23.43
N ARG A 192 5.73 -1.68 -23.16
CA ARG A 192 5.15 -1.38 -21.85
C ARG A 192 5.62 -2.34 -20.76
N ILE A 193 5.67 -3.64 -21.04
CA ILE A 193 6.15 -4.65 -20.07
C ILE A 193 7.64 -4.45 -19.78
N THR A 194 8.44 -4.15 -20.81
CA THR A 194 9.89 -3.90 -20.64
C THR A 194 10.15 -2.68 -19.76
N ALA A 195 9.42 -1.58 -19.97
CA ALA A 195 9.52 -0.39 -19.12
C ALA A 195 9.14 -0.69 -17.65
N ARG A 196 8.15 -1.57 -17.43
CA ARG A 196 7.74 -2.00 -16.09
C ARG A 196 8.77 -2.90 -15.42
N ALA A 197 9.42 -3.79 -16.18
CA ALA A 197 10.48 -4.65 -15.67
C ALA A 197 11.67 -3.83 -15.16
N ALA A 198 12.10 -2.80 -15.93
CA ALA A 198 13.15 -1.88 -15.48
C ALA A 198 12.79 -1.13 -14.20
N ALA A 199 11.52 -0.76 -14.01
CA ALA A 199 11.05 -0.18 -12.75
C ALA A 199 11.04 -1.20 -11.60
N ALA A 200 10.70 -2.47 -11.88
CA ALA A 200 10.70 -3.53 -10.88
C ALA A 200 12.13 -3.90 -10.41
N GLU A 201 13.14 -3.81 -11.28
CA GLU A 201 14.55 -4.02 -10.93
C GLU A 201 15.02 -3.05 -9.83
N GLN A 202 14.49 -1.81 -9.80
CA GLN A 202 14.79 -0.87 -8.72
C GLN A 202 14.27 -1.36 -7.36
N LEU A 203 13.19 -2.17 -7.32
CA LEU A 203 12.74 -2.80 -6.08
C LEU A 203 13.62 -3.97 -5.65
N ASP A 204 14.41 -4.59 -6.53
CA ASP A 204 15.31 -5.68 -6.16
C ASP A 204 16.45 -5.21 -5.26
N GLU A 205 16.81 -3.92 -5.34
CA GLU A 205 17.78 -3.29 -4.45
C GLU A 205 17.27 -3.20 -3.00
N LEU A 206 15.95 -3.19 -2.82
CA LEU A 206 15.31 -3.13 -1.51
C LEU A 206 15.25 -4.54 -0.90
N GLN A 207 15.92 -4.73 0.24
CA GLN A 207 15.90 -6.00 0.98
C GLN A 207 14.60 -6.19 1.79
N VAL A 208 13.44 -6.04 1.13
CA VAL A 208 12.10 -6.19 1.73
C VAL A 208 11.29 -7.24 0.98
N PRO A 209 10.46 -8.03 1.69
CA PRO A 209 9.54 -8.97 1.05
C PRO A 209 8.62 -8.27 0.05
N ARG A 210 8.37 -8.92 -1.09
CA ARG A 210 7.50 -8.41 -2.14
C ARG A 210 6.30 -9.32 -2.35
N LEU A 211 5.15 -8.69 -2.56
CA LEU A 211 3.89 -9.33 -2.93
C LEU A 211 3.39 -8.69 -4.22
N GLU A 212 2.70 -9.46 -5.05
CA GLU A 212 2.17 -9.01 -6.33
C GLU A 212 0.66 -9.24 -6.40
N LEU A 213 -0.08 -8.25 -6.90
CA LEU A 213 -1.51 -8.35 -7.14
C LEU A 213 -1.83 -8.03 -8.59
N PRO A 214 -2.71 -8.80 -9.25
CA PRO A 214 -3.06 -8.56 -10.65
C PRO A 214 -3.97 -7.33 -10.80
N THR A 215 -4.11 -6.89 -12.04
CA THR A 215 -5.18 -5.97 -12.43
C THR A 215 -6.50 -6.73 -12.53
N ILE A 216 -7.52 -6.24 -11.82
CA ILE A 216 -8.91 -6.67 -12.06
C ILE A 216 -9.43 -5.96 -13.31
N ALA A 217 -9.97 -6.72 -14.26
CA ALA A 217 -10.34 -6.23 -15.58
C ALA A 217 -11.51 -5.22 -15.54
N ASP A 218 -12.47 -5.45 -14.65
CA ASP A 218 -13.64 -4.60 -14.43
C ASP A 218 -13.49 -3.71 -13.19
N GLY A 219 -14.54 -2.97 -12.85
CA GLY A 219 -14.58 -2.21 -11.60
C GLY A 219 -14.48 -3.13 -10.38
N VAL A 220 -13.66 -2.73 -9.39
CA VAL A 220 -13.48 -3.50 -8.15
C VAL A 220 -14.81 -3.58 -7.40
N ASP A 221 -15.25 -4.80 -7.14
CA ASP A 221 -16.44 -5.14 -6.37
C ASP A 221 -16.09 -6.08 -5.20
N LEU A 222 -17.11 -6.61 -4.52
CA LEU A 222 -16.89 -7.52 -3.41
C LEU A 222 -16.20 -8.83 -3.84
N GLY A 223 -16.53 -9.37 -5.02
CA GLY A 223 -15.89 -10.58 -5.54
C GLY A 223 -14.41 -10.37 -5.80
N SER A 224 -14.07 -9.21 -6.35
CA SER A 224 -12.70 -8.75 -6.59
C SER A 224 -11.86 -8.72 -5.31
N LEU A 225 -12.44 -8.34 -4.17
CA LEU A 225 -11.73 -8.36 -2.88
C LEU A 225 -11.37 -9.79 -2.42
N TYR A 226 -12.25 -10.76 -2.64
CA TYR A 226 -11.96 -12.16 -2.35
C TYR A 226 -10.89 -12.73 -3.30
N GLU A 227 -10.92 -12.35 -4.57
CA GLU A 227 -9.89 -12.73 -5.54
C GLU A 227 -8.51 -12.22 -5.11
N LEU A 228 -8.39 -10.93 -4.78
CA LEU A 228 -7.15 -10.35 -4.29
C LEU A 228 -6.70 -10.98 -2.96
N SER A 229 -7.64 -11.28 -2.04
CA SER A 229 -7.34 -11.97 -0.79
C SER A 229 -6.78 -13.38 -1.01
N GLU A 230 -7.35 -14.13 -1.95
CA GLU A 230 -6.90 -15.48 -2.29
C GLU A 230 -5.47 -15.44 -2.87
N ILE A 231 -5.17 -14.45 -3.70
CA ILE A 231 -3.84 -14.25 -4.28
C ILE A 231 -2.79 -13.90 -3.20
N LEU A 232 -3.17 -13.10 -2.19
CA LEU A 232 -2.29 -12.86 -1.02
C LEU A 232 -2.05 -14.15 -0.23
N ALA A 233 -3.09 -14.97 -0.03
CA ALA A 233 -2.96 -16.25 0.67
C ALA A 233 -2.05 -17.23 -0.08
N GLN A 234 -2.15 -17.30 -1.41
CA GLN A 234 -1.28 -18.12 -2.27
C GLN A 234 0.19 -17.69 -2.21
N GLN A 235 0.45 -16.40 -1.92
CA GLN A 235 1.78 -15.86 -1.69
C GLN A 235 2.26 -16.01 -0.23
N GLY A 236 1.47 -16.67 0.63
CA GLY A 236 1.88 -17.05 1.98
C GLY A 236 1.47 -16.09 3.10
N VAL A 237 0.65 -15.07 2.80
CA VAL A 237 0.04 -14.20 3.82
C VAL A 237 -0.94 -15.01 4.68
N ARG A 238 -0.81 -14.93 6.01
CA ARG A 238 -1.58 -15.70 6.99
C ARG A 238 -1.69 -15.00 8.33
#